data_AF-A4XHS3-F1
#
_entry.id   AF-A4XHS3-F1
#
_cell.length_a   1.000
_cell.length_b   1.000
_cell.length_c   1.000
_cell.angle_alpha   90.00
_cell.angle_beta   90.00
_cell.angle_gamma   90.00
#
_symmetry.space_group_name_H-M   'P 1'
#
loop_
_entity.id
_entity.type
_entity.pdbx_description
1 polymer ?
#
loop_
_entity_poly.entity_id
_entity_poly.type
_entity_poly.pdbx_seq_one_letter_code
_entity_poly.pdbx_strand_id
1 'polypeptide(L)'
;MAEIGEWALKFFEEFTEQEGFKKYDYRSISGIIALKERYGSKMVDNACKRALKFRGLSYKLVKNICEKGISDLPEYEDESYINEERTELYRDIREYDKLLEIGELQR
;
A
#
# COMPACT_ATOMS: atom_id res chain seq x y z
N MET A 1 19.22 -4.11 -9.04
CA MET A 1 17.94 -4.67 -8.54
C MET A 1 18.05 -6.16 -8.26
N ALA A 2 18.52 -7.00 -9.20
CA ALA A 2 18.72 -8.44 -8.95
C ALA A 2 19.63 -8.75 -7.72
N GLU A 3 20.63 -7.92 -7.44
CA GLU A 3 21.48 -8.05 -6.23
C GLU A 3 20.80 -7.65 -4.91
N ILE A 4 19.67 -6.94 -4.98
CA ILE A 4 18.91 -6.50 -3.79
C ILE A 4 17.98 -7.63 -3.36
N GLY A 5 17.27 -8.22 -4.32
CA GLY A 5 16.42 -9.40 -4.12
C GLY A 5 15.44 -9.60 -5.27
N GLU A 6 14.62 -10.64 -5.14
CA GLU A 6 13.65 -11.05 -6.16
C GLU A 6 12.50 -10.04 -6.29
N TRP A 7 12.02 -9.50 -5.17
CA TRP A 7 10.91 -8.54 -5.17
C TRP A 7 11.32 -7.18 -5.70
N ALA A 8 12.57 -6.77 -5.46
CA ALA A 8 13.15 -5.58 -6.06
C ALA A 8 13.26 -5.71 -7.59
N LEU A 9 13.50 -6.91 -8.12
CA LEU A 9 13.49 -7.16 -9.56
C LEU A 9 12.08 -7.05 -10.14
N LYS A 10 11.09 -7.73 -9.54
CA LYS A 10 9.68 -7.63 -9.94
C LYS A 10 9.16 -6.20 -9.88
N PHE A 11 9.53 -5.44 -8.85
CA PHE A 11 9.18 -4.02 -8.75
C PHE A 11 9.73 -3.21 -9.92
N PHE A 12 10.96 -3.49 -10.36
CA PHE A 12 11.55 -2.80 -11.49
C PHE A 12 10.82 -3.12 -12.80
N GLU A 13 10.50 -4.39 -13.03
CA GLU A 13 9.75 -4.85 -14.20
C GLU A 13 8.39 -4.14 -14.29
N GLU A 14 7.58 -4.20 -13.23
CA GLU A 14 6.28 -3.52 -13.18
C GLU A 14 6.41 -1.99 -13.29
N PHE A 15 7.43 -1.40 -12.67
CA PHE A 15 7.68 0.05 -12.76
C PHE A 15 8.02 0.49 -14.20
N THR A 16 8.70 -0.36 -14.98
CA THR A 16 9.00 -0.07 -16.39
C THR A 16 7.82 -0.31 -17.33
N GLU A 17 6.94 -1.24 -16.99
CA GLU A 17 5.72 -1.54 -17.76
C GLU A 17 4.58 -0.55 -17.49
N GLN A 18 4.68 0.24 -16.41
CA GLN A 18 3.67 1.22 -16.06
C GLN A 18 3.44 2.26 -17.16
N GLU A 19 2.18 2.46 -17.54
CA GLU A 19 1.75 3.54 -18.44
C GLU A 19 2.23 4.90 -17.88
N GLY A 20 3.02 5.62 -18.68
CA GLY A 20 3.56 6.92 -18.31
C GLY A 20 4.99 6.92 -17.75
N PHE A 21 5.75 5.82 -17.91
CA PHE A 21 7.20 5.83 -17.67
C PHE A 21 7.89 6.92 -18.51
N LYS A 22 8.44 7.93 -17.82
CA LYS A 22 9.10 9.09 -18.42
C LYS A 22 10.61 8.93 -18.38
N LYS A 23 11.27 9.71 -19.24
CA LYS A 23 12.73 9.82 -19.30
C LYS A 23 13.39 10.14 -17.96
N TYR A 24 12.71 10.69 -16.95
CA TYR A 24 13.31 11.02 -15.65
C TYR A 24 13.06 9.98 -14.55
N ASP A 25 12.26 8.94 -14.82
CA ASP A 25 11.88 7.95 -13.82
C ASP A 25 13.00 6.96 -13.48
N TYR A 26 14.06 6.91 -14.29
CA TYR A 26 15.31 6.22 -13.92
C TYR A 26 15.91 6.76 -12.61
N ARG A 27 15.65 8.04 -12.27
CA ARG A 27 16.12 8.63 -11.01
C ARG A 27 15.44 7.99 -9.81
N SER A 28 14.18 7.57 -9.95
CA SER A 28 13.47 6.81 -8.92
C SER A 28 14.16 5.47 -8.66
N ILE A 29 14.47 4.73 -9.72
CA ILE A 29 15.17 3.43 -9.63
C ILE A 29 16.58 3.60 -9.05
N SER A 30 17.33 4.58 -9.52
CA SER A 30 18.66 4.92 -8.97
C SER A 30 18.58 5.27 -7.48
N GLY A 31 17.55 6.02 -7.07
CA GLY A 31 17.27 6.32 -5.67
C GLY A 31 16.96 5.08 -4.84
N ILE A 32 16.19 4.11 -5.37
CA ILE A 32 15.93 2.84 -4.68
C ILE A 32 17.23 2.04 -4.51
N ILE A 33 18.09 2.02 -5.52
CA ILE A 33 19.39 1.35 -5.42
C ILE A 33 20.25 1.99 -4.32
N ALA A 34 20.25 3.32 -4.21
CA ALA A 34 20.98 4.03 -3.15
C ALA A 34 20.41 3.76 -1.74
N LEU A 35 19.11 3.42 -1.60
CA LEU A 35 18.54 3.02 -0.31
C LEU A 35 19.15 1.71 0.22
N LYS A 36 19.65 0.82 -0.66
CA LYS A 36 20.35 -0.42 -0.29
C LYS A 36 21.52 -0.14 0.65
N GLU A 37 22.27 0.93 0.41
CA GLU A 37 23.44 1.29 1.22
C GLU A 37 23.07 1.73 2.63
N ARG A 38 21.90 2.34 2.81
CA ARG A 38 21.44 2.86 4.10
C ARG A 38 20.68 1.83 4.93
N TYR A 39 19.83 1.04 4.29
CA TYR A 39 18.86 0.15 4.95
C TYR A 39 19.18 -1.34 4.77
N GLY A 40 20.11 -1.67 3.87
CA GLY A 40 20.47 -3.05 3.52
C GLY A 40 19.54 -3.67 2.47
N SER A 41 20.06 -4.68 1.75
CA SER A 41 19.34 -5.32 0.65
C SER A 41 18.00 -5.93 1.07
N LYS A 42 17.97 -6.65 2.19
CA LYS A 42 16.78 -7.37 2.67
C LYS A 42 15.62 -6.42 2.98
N MET A 43 15.91 -5.29 3.64
CA MET A 43 14.89 -4.31 3.99
C MET A 43 14.30 -3.63 2.75
N VAL A 44 15.15 -3.31 1.77
CA VAL A 44 14.70 -2.72 0.50
C VAL A 44 13.88 -3.72 -0.31
N ASP A 45 14.27 -5.00 -0.35
CA ASP A 45 13.52 -6.05 -1.03
C ASP A 45 12.12 -6.24 -0.43
N ASN A 46 12.02 -6.30 0.91
CA ASN A 46 10.73 -6.36 1.60
C ASN A 46 9.89 -5.09 1.39
N ALA A 47 10.54 -3.92 1.32
CA ALA A 47 9.85 -2.67 1.02
C ALA A 47 9.27 -2.67 -0.41
N CYS A 48 10.02 -3.17 -1.39
CA CYS A 48 9.55 -3.37 -2.76
C CYS A 48 8.38 -4.36 -2.82
N LYS A 49 8.44 -5.48 -2.09
CA LYS A 49 7.32 -6.44 -1.97
C LYS A 49 6.06 -5.76 -1.45
N ARG A 50 6.18 -4.96 -0.38
CA ARG A 50 5.05 -4.24 0.21
C ARG A 50 4.50 -3.18 -0.75
N ALA A 51 5.37 -2.45 -1.45
CA ALA A 51 4.97 -1.47 -2.44
C ALA A 51 4.17 -2.10 -3.60
N LEU A 52 4.62 -3.26 -4.09
CA LEU A 52 3.90 -4.05 -5.10
C LEU A 52 2.50 -4.45 -4.63
N LYS A 53 2.37 -4.97 -3.40
CA LYS A 53 1.08 -5.39 -2.83
C LYS A 53 0.04 -4.26 -2.85
N PHE A 54 0.45 -3.04 -2.50
CA PHE A 54 -0.44 -1.87 -2.50
C PHE A 54 -0.48 -1.12 -3.84
N ARG A 55 0.03 -1.73 -4.94
CA ARG A 55 0.13 -1.14 -6.29
C ARG A 55 0.78 0.25 -6.31
N GLY A 56 1.73 0.46 -5.40
CA GLY A 56 2.38 1.73 -5.17
C GLY A 56 3.78 1.81 -5.80
N LEU A 57 3.84 2.04 -7.10
CA LEU A 57 5.09 2.05 -7.88
C LEU A 57 5.77 3.43 -7.80
N SER A 58 6.33 3.80 -6.65
CA SER A 58 7.07 5.07 -6.51
C SER A 58 8.24 4.99 -5.53
N TYR A 59 9.32 5.73 -5.84
CA TYR A 59 10.47 5.87 -4.92
C TYR A 59 10.05 6.42 -3.56
N LYS A 60 9.15 7.42 -3.53
CA LYS A 60 8.68 8.03 -2.29
C LYS A 60 8.01 7.00 -1.38
N LEU A 61 7.22 6.08 -1.94
CA LEU A 61 6.59 5.03 -1.16
C LEU A 61 7.62 4.06 -0.59
N VAL A 62 8.54 3.56 -1.43
CA VAL A 62 9.60 2.63 -0.99
C VAL A 62 10.46 3.28 0.11
N LYS A 63 10.86 4.54 -0.07
CA LYS A 63 11.58 5.32 0.95
C LYS A 63 10.79 5.44 2.25
N ASN A 64 9.50 5.77 2.19
CA ASN A 64 8.66 5.88 3.37
C ASN A 64 8.50 4.54 4.10
N ILE A 65 8.41 3.43 3.37
CA ILE A 65 8.33 2.08 3.95
C ILE A 65 9.63 1.74 4.70
N CYS A 66 10.77 2.04 4.09
CA CYS A 66 12.07 1.88 4.73
C CYS A 66 12.23 2.78 5.97
N GLU A 67 11.88 4.06 5.87
CA GLU A 67 12.00 5.04 6.97
C GLU A 67 11.12 4.69 8.16
N LYS A 68 9.90 4.19 7.91
CA LYS A 68 8.96 3.80 8.97
C LYS A 68 9.24 2.40 9.54
N GLY A 69 10.16 1.63 8.95
CA GLY A 69 10.44 0.27 9.39
C GLY A 69 9.26 -0.70 9.22
N ILE A 70 8.32 -0.39 8.32
CA ILE A 70 7.09 -1.18 8.14
C ILE A 70 7.22 -2.28 7.08
N SER A 71 8.44 -2.53 6.59
CA SER A 71 8.71 -3.59 5.61
C SER A 71 8.36 -4.98 6.15
N ASP A 72 8.51 -5.20 7.46
CA ASP A 72 8.30 -6.51 8.13
C ASP A 72 6.97 -6.58 8.90
N LEU A 73 6.10 -5.57 8.80
CA LEU A 73 4.81 -5.64 9.48
C LEU A 73 3.95 -6.76 8.89
N PRO A 74 3.21 -7.51 9.74
CA PRO A 74 2.30 -8.54 9.29
C PRO A 74 1.33 -7.97 8.25
N GLU A 75 1.17 -8.74 7.20
CA GLU A 75 0.22 -8.47 6.14
C GLU A 75 -1.14 -8.92 6.65
N TYR A 76 -1.97 -7.99 7.11
CA TYR A 76 -3.38 -8.28 7.36
C TYR A 76 -4.07 -8.50 6.00
N GLU A 77 -4.87 -9.54 5.88
CA GLU A 77 -5.77 -9.69 4.74
C GLU A 77 -6.85 -8.61 4.81
N ASP A 78 -7.47 -8.29 3.67
CA ASP A 78 -8.64 -7.38 3.59
C ASP A 78 -9.90 -8.06 4.19
N GLU A 79 -9.73 -8.78 5.29
CA GLU A 79 -10.82 -9.36 6.06
C GLU A 79 -11.53 -8.21 6.78
N SER A 80 -12.69 -7.82 6.25
CA SER A 80 -13.62 -7.03 7.04
C SER A 80 -14.07 -7.86 8.23
N TYR A 81 -13.83 -7.37 9.45
CA TYR A 81 -14.43 -7.94 10.65
C TYR A 81 -15.95 -7.76 10.56
N ILE A 82 -16.66 -8.82 10.15
CA ILE A 82 -18.12 -8.88 10.20
C ILE A 82 -18.45 -9.47 11.56
N ASN A 83 -19.02 -8.65 12.44
CA ASN A 83 -19.56 -9.17 13.69
C ASN A 83 -20.85 -9.94 13.39
N GLU A 84 -20.80 -11.26 13.46
CA GLU A 84 -21.97 -12.12 13.28
C GLU A 84 -22.96 -12.01 14.45
N GLU A 85 -22.47 -11.58 15.63
CA GLU A 85 -23.29 -11.48 16.83
C GLU A 85 -24.00 -10.12 16.93
N ARG A 86 -25.30 -10.17 17.24
CA ARG A 86 -26.09 -8.98 17.58
C ARG A 86 -25.70 -8.50 18.97
N THR A 87 -24.66 -7.67 19.03
CA THR A 87 -24.26 -6.95 20.24
C THR A 87 -25.28 -5.87 20.62
N GLU A 88 -25.16 -5.29 21.81
CA GLU A 88 -25.99 -4.16 22.28
C GLU A 88 -25.92 -2.93 21.36
N LEU A 89 -24.85 -2.83 20.55
CA LEU A 89 -24.64 -1.79 19.55
C LEU A 89 -25.21 -2.13 18.17
N TYR A 90 -25.76 -3.33 17.99
CA TYR A 90 -26.38 -3.75 16.73
C TYR A 90 -27.60 -2.88 16.43
N ARG A 91 -27.58 -2.21 15.28
CA ARG A 91 -28.69 -1.45 14.73
C ARG A 91 -28.98 -1.92 13.32
N ASP A 92 -30.25 -2.14 13.03
CA ASP A 92 -30.65 -2.50 11.67
C ASP A 92 -30.42 -1.31 10.74
N ILE A 93 -29.74 -1.52 9.62
CA ILE A 93 -29.42 -0.44 8.67
C ILE A 93 -30.69 0.25 8.15
N ARG A 94 -31.82 -0.47 8.11
CA ARG A 94 -33.13 0.06 7.69
C ARG A 94 -33.72 1.07 8.68
N GLU A 95 -33.20 1.15 9.90
CA GLU A 95 -33.63 2.20 10.84
C GLU A 95 -33.18 3.60 10.41
N TYR A 96 -32.10 3.69 9.62
CA TYR A 96 -31.62 4.96 9.07
C TYR A 96 -32.50 5.49 7.93
N ASP A 97 -33.35 4.65 7.32
CA ASP A 97 -34.33 5.09 6.32
C ASP A 97 -35.34 6.08 6.91
N LYS A 98 -35.66 5.94 8.21
CA LYS A 98 -36.52 6.89 8.94
C LYS A 98 -35.90 8.29 9.03
N LEU A 99 -34.57 8.39 9.05
CA LEU A 99 -33.86 9.68 9.08
C LEU A 99 -33.92 10.38 7.72
N LEU A 100 -34.04 9.63 6.62
CA LEU A 100 -34.27 10.19 5.29
C LEU A 100 -35.70 10.76 5.18
N GLU A 101 -36.67 10.12 5.84
CA GLU A 101 -38.07 10.60 5.89
C GLU A 101 -38.24 11.85 6.78
N ILE A 102 -37.43 12.00 7.84
CA ILE A 102 -37.48 13.14 8.78
C ILE A 102 -36.94 14.45 8.17
N GLY A 103 -36.34 14.43 6.98
CA GLY A 103 -36.22 15.62 6.14
C GLY A 103 -35.14 16.64 6.54
N GLU A 104 -34.11 16.29 7.32
CA GLU A 104 -32.96 17.19 7.54
C GLU A 104 -32.03 17.35 6.31
N LEU A 105 -32.41 16.75 5.18
CA LEU A 105 -31.81 16.94 3.86
C LEU A 105 -32.88 17.35 2.82
N GLN A 106 -33.85 18.18 3.20
CA GLN A 106 -34.56 19.00 2.22
C GLN A 106 -33.85 20.35 2.09
N ARG A 107 -33.31 20.56 0.89
CA ARG A 107 -32.65 21.77 0.41
C ARG A 107 -33.56 22.99 0.43
#